data_AF-A0AAD9U9K6-F1
#
_entry.id   AF-A0AAD9U9K6-F1
#
_cell.length_a   1.000
_cell.length_b   1.000
_cell.length_c   1.000
_cell.angle_alpha   90.00
_cell.angle_beta   90.00
_cell.angle_gamma   90.00
#
_symmetry.space_group_name_H-M   'P 1'
#
loop_
_entity.id
_entity.type
_entity.pdbx_description
1 polymer ?
#
loop_
_entity_poly.entity_id
_entity_poly.type
_entity_poly.pdbx_seq_one_letter_code
_entity_poly.pdbx_strand_id
1 'polypeptide(L)'
;MDIGLEGKVPVVKFDNKWVVPDSDVIVGILEGKLHEPSLITLEFASVTSKIFPTFFKFVKSKDSNDGSEKAFLEELTASNEHLEKNVDKLKM
;
A
#
# COMPACT_ATOMS: atom_id res chain seq x y z
N MET A 1 9.06 -28.63 -4.40
CA MET A 1 8.01 -27.64 -4.72
C MET A 1 8.48 -26.36 -4.05
N ASP A 2 9.17 -25.49 -4.78
CA ASP A 2 9.79 -24.27 -4.22
C ASP A 2 8.77 -23.14 -4.21
N ILE A 3 8.16 -22.93 -3.04
CA ILE A 3 7.16 -21.88 -2.79
C ILE A 3 7.91 -20.66 -2.24
N GLY A 4 8.77 -20.05 -3.07
CA GLY A 4 9.60 -18.91 -2.65
C GLY A 4 10.72 -19.31 -1.69
N LEU A 5 11.96 -19.32 -2.18
CA LEU A 5 13.16 -19.79 -1.47
C LEU A 5 13.50 -19.02 -0.18
N GLU A 6 12.72 -18.00 0.21
CA GLU A 6 13.05 -17.06 1.30
C GLU A 6 11.98 -16.95 2.40
N GLY A 7 10.88 -17.72 2.35
CA GLY A 7 9.82 -17.65 3.37
C GLY A 7 9.01 -16.35 3.38
N LYS A 8 9.14 -15.51 2.34
CA LYS A 8 8.37 -14.29 2.15
C LYS A 8 6.92 -14.59 1.80
N VAL A 9 6.01 -13.75 2.30
CA VAL A 9 4.56 -13.80 2.05
C VAL A 9 4.08 -12.36 1.75
N PRO A 10 2.95 -12.16 1.03
CA PRO A 10 2.02 -13.17 0.50
C PRO A 10 2.55 -13.94 -0.72
N VAL A 11 2.05 -15.16 -0.94
CA VAL A 11 2.26 -15.96 -2.16
C VAL A 11 0.90 -16.38 -2.69
N VAL A 12 0.68 -16.31 -4.00
CA VAL A 12 -0.54 -16.80 -4.66
C VAL A 12 -0.20 -17.84 -5.73
N LYS A 13 -1.15 -18.75 -5.99
CA LYS A 13 -1.02 -19.77 -7.04
C LYS A 13 -2.04 -19.50 -8.14
N PHE A 14 -1.55 -19.33 -9.37
CA PHE A 14 -2.39 -19.23 -10.57
C PHE A 14 -1.99 -20.29 -11.58
N ASP A 15 -2.96 -20.97 -12.20
CA ASP A 15 -2.72 -21.95 -13.27
C ASP A 15 -1.64 -22.98 -12.89
N ASN A 16 -1.69 -23.45 -11.65
CA ASN A 16 -0.72 -24.33 -11.01
C ASN A 16 0.73 -23.79 -10.86
N LYS A 17 0.98 -22.51 -11.14
CA LYS A 17 2.25 -21.81 -10.93
C LYS A 17 2.18 -20.89 -9.72
N TRP A 18 3.23 -20.89 -8.91
CA TRP A 18 3.38 -19.95 -7.79
C TRP A 18 3.94 -18.63 -8.29
N VAL A 19 3.34 -17.53 -7.87
CA VAL A 19 3.84 -16.18 -8.15
C VAL A 19 4.90 -15.79 -7.12
N VAL A 20 5.90 -15.02 -7.53
CA VAL A 20 6.93 -14.46 -6.65
C VAL A 20 6.26 -13.69 -5.49
N PRO A 21 6.73 -13.83 -4.24
CA PRO A 21 6.14 -13.16 -3.08
C PRO A 21 6.37 -11.65 -3.11
N ASP A 22 5.44 -10.93 -3.73
CA ASP A 22 5.38 -9.47 -3.80
C ASP A 22 3.92 -9.05 -3.98
N SER A 23 3.36 -8.31 -3.03
CA SER A 23 1.96 -7.91 -3.08
C SER A 23 1.65 -7.02 -4.28
N ASP A 24 2.57 -6.15 -4.70
CA ASP A 24 2.35 -5.21 -5.81
C ASP A 24 2.30 -5.98 -7.15
N VAL A 25 3.14 -7.00 -7.29
CA VAL A 25 3.09 -7.93 -8.44
C VAL A 25 1.80 -8.75 -8.44
N ILE A 26 1.41 -9.27 -7.27
CA ILE A 26 0.21 -10.11 -7.13
C ILE A 26 -1.06 -9.34 -7.50
N VAL A 27 -1.24 -8.12 -7.01
CA VAL A 27 -2.43 -7.32 -7.34
C VAL A 27 -2.47 -6.92 -8.81
N GLY A 28 -1.32 -6.64 -9.44
CA GLY A 28 -1.25 -6.39 -10.89
C GLY A 28 -1.68 -7.60 -11.73
N ILE A 29 -1.30 -8.82 -11.31
CA ILE A 29 -1.76 -10.05 -11.97
C ILE A 29 -3.26 -10.28 -11.76
N LEU A 30 -3.78 -9.99 -10.56
CA LEU A 30 -5.20 -10.10 -10.26
C LEU A 30 -6.02 -9.17 -11.15
N GLU A 31 -5.64 -7.90 -11.28
CA GLU A 31 -6.31 -6.93 -12.17
C GLU A 31 -6.32 -7.42 -13.63
N GLY A 32 -5.20 -7.96 -14.11
CA GLY A 32 -5.10 -8.54 -15.46
C GLY A 32 -5.77 -9.91 -15.64
N LYS A 33 -6.38 -10.50 -14.61
CA LYS A 33 -7.18 -11.74 -14.69
C LYS A 33 -8.66 -11.49 -14.35
N LEU A 34 -8.91 -10.56 -13.45
CA LEU A 34 -10.22 -10.17 -12.90
C LEU A 34 -10.44 -8.70 -13.26
N HIS A 35 -10.84 -8.47 -14.51
CA HIS A 35 -10.89 -7.13 -15.08
C HIS A 35 -12.12 -6.34 -14.60
N GLU A 36 -13.11 -7.00 -13.99
CA GLU A 36 -14.33 -6.39 -13.49
C GLU A 36 -14.72 -6.88 -12.09
N PRO A 37 -15.01 -5.96 -11.15
CA PRO A 37 -14.81 -4.51 -11.27
C PRO A 37 -13.32 -4.16 -11.29
N SER A 38 -12.93 -3.19 -12.12
CA SER A 38 -11.52 -2.74 -12.18
C SER A 38 -11.13 -2.04 -10.87
N LEU A 39 -9.92 -2.35 -10.39
CA LEU A 39 -9.32 -1.74 -9.20
C LEU A 39 -8.13 -0.82 -9.56
N ILE A 40 -7.94 -0.51 -10.85
CA ILE A 40 -6.89 0.42 -11.29
C ILE A 40 -7.07 1.78 -10.61
N THR A 41 -6.12 2.14 -9.77
CA THR A 41 -6.08 3.45 -9.13
C THR A 41 -5.29 4.40 -10.03
N LEU A 42 -5.97 5.39 -10.63
CA LEU A 42 -5.36 6.29 -11.62
C LEU A 42 -4.29 7.24 -11.03
N GLU A 43 -4.65 8.24 -10.22
CA GLU A 43 -3.73 9.37 -9.91
C GLU A 43 -3.34 9.52 -8.42
N PHE A 44 -3.81 8.62 -7.54
CA PHE A 44 -3.76 8.86 -6.09
C PHE A 44 -2.79 7.97 -5.30
N ALA A 45 -2.13 7.03 -5.97
CA ALA A 45 -1.33 5.99 -5.31
C ALA A 45 -0.12 6.52 -4.52
N SER A 46 0.47 7.65 -4.93
CA SER A 46 1.70 8.15 -4.31
C SER A 46 1.48 8.94 -3.02
N VAL A 47 0.29 9.54 -2.85
CA VAL A 47 0.01 10.50 -1.76
C VAL A 47 0.02 9.82 -0.39
N THR A 48 -0.32 8.54 -0.31
CA THR A 48 -0.41 7.79 0.95
C THR A 48 0.79 6.88 1.21
N SER A 49 1.77 6.84 0.30
CA SER A 49 2.89 5.89 0.32
C SER A 49 3.78 5.97 1.56
N LYS A 50 3.84 7.14 2.21
CA LYS A 50 4.69 7.39 3.39
C LYS A 50 3.98 7.16 4.73
N ILE A 51 2.67 6.95 4.74
CA ILE A 51 1.90 6.77 5.99
C ILE A 51 2.42 5.54 6.75
N PHE A 52 2.54 4.39 6.09
CA PHE A 52 2.99 3.16 6.75
C PHE A 52 4.41 3.24 7.32
N PRO A 53 5.45 3.69 6.56
CA PRO A 53 6.79 3.79 7.11
C PRO A 53 6.91 4.84 8.24
N THR A 54 6.19 5.97 8.16
CA THR A 54 6.19 6.98 9.23
C THR A 54 5.47 6.50 10.48
N PHE A 55 4.31 5.85 10.33
CA PHE A 55 3.60 5.16 11.42
C PHE A 55 4.50 4.16 12.13
N PHE A 56 5.18 3.28 11.38
CA PHE A 56 6.03 2.25 11.95
C PHE A 56 7.23 2.84 12.70
N LYS A 57 7.81 3.94 12.17
CA LYS A 57 8.88 4.68 12.86
C LYS A 57 8.37 5.25 14.19
N PHE A 58 7.20 5.89 14.18
CA PHE A 58 6.56 6.44 15.38
C PHE A 58 6.31 5.36 16.44
N VAL A 59 5.66 4.26 16.07
CA VAL A 59 5.36 3.15 17.01
C VAL A 59 6.61 2.51 17.60
N LYS A 60 7.70 2.43 16.83
CA LYS A 60 8.97 1.88 17.31
C LYS A 60 9.82 2.87 18.09
N SER A 61 9.50 4.16 18.02
CA SER A 61 10.28 5.17 18.70
C SER A 61 10.26 4.96 20.21
N LYS A 62 11.40 5.22 20.83
CA LYS A 62 11.57 5.21 22.29
C LYS A 62 11.89 6.61 22.82
N ASP A 63 11.93 7.61 21.94
CA ASP A 63 12.27 9.00 22.25
C ASP A 63 11.14 9.91 21.77
N SER A 64 10.47 10.57 22.72
CA SER A 64 9.39 11.50 22.43
C SER A 64 9.82 12.74 21.64
N ASN A 65 11.12 13.00 21.51
CA ASN A 65 11.67 14.19 20.85
C ASN A 65 12.29 13.89 19.46
N ASP A 66 12.18 12.66 18.95
CA ASP A 66 12.81 12.26 17.68
C ASP A 66 12.06 12.76 16.42
N GLY A 67 10.94 13.46 16.62
CA GLY A 67 10.09 14.02 15.56
C GLY A 67 9.26 13.01 14.78
N SER A 68 9.24 11.72 15.17
CA SER A 68 8.49 10.67 14.47
C SER A 68 6.97 10.89 14.52
N GLU A 69 6.44 11.35 15.65
CA GLU A 69 5.02 11.71 15.79
C GLU A 69 4.63 12.84 14.84
N LYS A 70 5.42 13.93 14.80
CA LYS A 70 5.19 15.06 13.91
C LYS A 70 5.21 14.64 12.45
N ALA A 71 6.19 13.84 12.05
CA ALA A 71 6.29 13.32 10.68
C ALA A 71 5.07 12.46 10.30
N PHE A 72 4.58 11.62 11.22
CA PHE A 72 3.37 10.83 10.97
C PHE A 72 2.12 11.70 10.85
N LEU A 73 1.96 12.70 11.71
CA LEU A 73 0.85 13.67 11.63
C LEU A 73 0.87 14.48 10.33
N GLU A 74 2.04 14.85 9.82
CA GLU A 74 2.19 15.56 8.54
C GLU A 74 1.68 14.71 7.36
N GLU A 75 2.04 13.41 7.31
CA GLU A 75 1.55 12.50 6.26
C GLU A 75 0.04 12.23 6.37
N LEU A 76 -0.52 12.12 7.59
CA LEU A 76 -1.97 12.00 7.80
C LEU A 76 -2.72 13.27 7.36
N THR A 77 -2.16 14.44 7.67
CA THR A 77 -2.75 15.73 7.28
C THR A 77 -2.76 15.88 5.77
N ALA A 78 -1.62 15.61 5.11
CA ALA A 78 -1.52 15.64 3.65
C ALA A 78 -2.50 14.66 2.98
N SER A 79 -2.66 13.46 3.55
CA SER A 79 -3.64 12.48 3.08
C SER A 79 -5.09 12.98 3.25
N ASN A 80 -5.44 13.57 4.39
CA ASN A 80 -6.78 14.10 4.63
C ASN A 80 -7.11 15.24 3.66
N GLU A 81 -6.20 16.21 3.51
CA GLU A 81 -6.36 17.30 2.55
C GLU A 81 -6.54 16.79 1.12
N HIS A 82 -5.80 15.74 0.74
CA HIS A 82 -5.92 15.14 -0.57
C HIS A 82 -7.29 14.50 -0.79
N LEU A 83 -7.82 13.79 0.21
CA LEU A 83 -9.16 13.20 0.15
C LEU A 83 -10.25 14.27 0.08
N GLU A 84 -10.16 15.31 0.90
CA GLU A 84 -11.11 16.44 0.89
C GLU A 84 -11.14 17.15 -0.47
N LYS A 85 -9.98 17.38 -1.08
CA LYS A 85 -9.86 18.01 -2.41
C LYS A 85 -10.43 17.15 -3.55
N ASN A 86 -10.54 15.84 -3.38
CA ASN A 86 -10.93 14.90 -4.44
C ASN A 86 -12.22 14.12 -4.15
N VAL A 87 -12.95 14.47 -3.07
CA VAL A 87 -14.16 13.73 -2.64
C VAL A 87 -15.22 13.58 -3.72
N ASP A 88 -15.35 14.56 -4.61
CA ASP A 88 -16.33 14.53 -5.71
C ASP A 88 -15.90 13.61 -6.86
N LYS A 89 -14.58 13.47 -7.10
CA LYS A 89 -14.04 12.53 -8.10
C LYS A 89 -14.12 11.07 -7.64
N LEU A 90 -14.28 10.82 -6.34
CA LEU A 90 -14.37 9.49 -5.75
C LEU A 90 -15.81 8.93 -5.71
N LYS A 91 -16.83 9.76 -6.00
CA LYS A 91 -18.26 9.38 -5.96
C LYS A 91 -18.84 9.00 -7.33
N MET A 92 -18.08 9.18 -8.41
CA MET A 92 -18.49 8.83 -9.78
C MET A 92 -18.06 7.40 -10.12
#